data_AF-A0A1D6P7B8-F1
#
_entry.id   AF-A0A1D6P7B8-F1
#
_cell.length_a   1.000
_cell.length_b   1.000
_cell.length_c   1.000
_cell.angle_alpha   90.00
_cell.angle_beta   90.00
_cell.angle_gamma   90.00
#
_symmetry.space_group_name_H-M   'P 1'
#
loop_
_entity.id
_entity.type
_entity.pdbx_description
1 polymer ?
#
loop_
_entity_poly.entity_id
_entity_poly.type
_entity_poly.pdbx_seq_one_letter_code
_entity_poly.pdbx_strand_id
1 'polypeptide(L)'
;MGSLVNNIMVVGAVLAALVAGGSCGPPKVPPGPNITTNYNGKWLTARATWYGQPNGAGAPDNGGACGIKNVNLPPYSGMTACGNVPIFKDGKGCGSCYEVRCKEKPECSGNPVTVYITEVCGGRRRHRADGNPGQVVG
;
A
#
# COMPACT_ATOMS: atom_id res chain seq x y z
N MET A 1 11.70 -46.66 14.46
CA MET A 1 10.31 -46.18 14.66
C MET A 1 10.20 -44.70 15.07
N GLY A 2 11.20 -44.07 15.70
CA GLY A 2 11.08 -42.67 16.18
C GLY A 2 11.16 -41.53 15.16
N SER A 3 11.82 -41.71 14.01
CA SER A 3 12.02 -40.62 13.03
C SER A 3 10.76 -40.25 12.23
N LEU A 4 9.92 -41.25 11.89
CA LEU A 4 8.67 -41.04 11.17
C LEU A 4 7.63 -40.28 11.99
N VAL A 5 7.50 -40.59 13.28
CA VAL A 5 6.55 -39.94 14.19
C VAL A 5 6.92 -38.46 14.38
N ASN A 6 8.22 -38.16 14.49
CA ASN A 6 8.71 -36.80 14.68
C ASN A 6 8.42 -35.91 13.45
N ASN A 7 8.60 -36.46 12.24
CA ASN A 7 8.31 -35.75 11.00
C ASN A 7 6.81 -35.45 10.84
N ILE A 8 5.94 -36.40 11.20
CA ILE A 8 4.48 -36.20 11.14
C ILE A 8 4.03 -35.09 12.10
N MET A 9 4.60 -35.05 13.32
CA MET A 9 4.29 -34.00 14.30
C MET A 9 4.75 -32.62 13.82
N VAL A 10 5.92 -32.53 13.18
CA VAL A 10 6.43 -31.27 12.61
C VAL A 10 5.54 -30.80 11.46
N VAL A 11 5.14 -31.69 10.55
CA VAL A 11 4.24 -31.35 9.44
C VAL A 11 2.88 -30.91 9.96
N GLY A 12 2.33 -31.61 10.95
CA GLY A 12 1.06 -31.24 11.60
C GLY A 12 1.12 -29.88 12.28
N ALA A 13 2.21 -29.56 12.99
CA ALA A 13 2.41 -28.27 13.64
C ALA A 13 2.56 -27.13 12.61
N VAL A 14 3.28 -27.35 11.50
CA VAL A 14 3.42 -26.38 10.42
C VAL A 14 2.09 -26.13 9.72
N LEU A 15 1.31 -27.18 9.40
CA LEU A 15 -0.03 -27.03 8.85
C LEU A 15 -0.94 -26.27 9.81
N ALA A 16 -0.96 -26.63 11.10
CA ALA A 16 -1.76 -25.93 12.10
C ALA A 16 -1.40 -24.45 12.21
N ALA A 17 -0.10 -24.12 12.17
CA ALA A 17 0.37 -22.73 12.17
C ALA A 17 -0.02 -21.97 10.89
N LEU A 18 -0.04 -22.63 9.73
CA LEU A 18 -0.52 -22.03 8.47
C LEU A 18 -2.04 -21.78 8.49
N VAL A 19 -2.83 -22.69 9.07
CA VAL A 19 -4.30 -22.54 9.17
C VAL A 19 -4.70 -21.53 10.24
N ALA A 20 -3.96 -21.45 11.35
CA ALA A 20 -4.19 -20.49 12.44
C ALA A 20 -3.55 -19.11 12.20
N GLY A 21 -2.94 -18.89 11.04
CA GLY A 21 -2.22 -17.67 10.68
C GLY A 21 -3.11 -16.44 10.52
N GLY A 22 -3.49 -15.83 11.65
CA GLY A 22 -3.86 -14.42 11.79
C GLY A 22 -5.05 -13.95 10.95
N SER A 23 -6.27 -14.28 11.38
CA SER A 23 -7.48 -13.64 10.87
C SER A 23 -7.57 -12.19 11.36
N CYS A 24 -7.06 -11.25 10.56
CA CYS A 24 -7.39 -9.84 10.71
C CYS A 24 -8.91 -9.68 10.48
N GLY A 25 -9.61 -9.06 11.42
CA GLY A 25 -11.02 -8.72 11.24
C GLY A 25 -11.23 -7.82 10.01
N PRO A 26 -12.44 -7.84 9.41
CA PRO A 26 -12.73 -7.01 8.24
C PRO A 26 -12.50 -5.52 8.56
N PRO A 27 -12.05 -4.71 7.57
CA PRO A 27 -11.84 -3.29 7.78
C PRO A 27 -13.14 -2.60 8.20
N LYS A 28 -13.06 -1.66 9.16
CA LYS A 28 -14.23 -0.91 9.67
C LYS A 28 -14.89 -0.03 8.60
N VAL A 29 -14.14 0.35 7.56
CA VAL A 29 -14.64 1.08 6.40
C VAL A 29 -14.47 0.16 5.19
N PRO A 30 -15.55 -0.16 4.46
CA PRO A 30 -15.45 -0.99 3.28
C PRO A 30 -14.59 -0.30 2.22
N PRO A 31 -13.74 -1.03 1.49
CA PRO A 31 -12.98 -0.46 0.39
C PRO A 31 -13.91 0.06 -0.71
N GLY A 32 -13.47 1.12 -1.38
CA GLY A 32 -14.15 1.62 -2.58
C GLY A 32 -14.12 0.64 -3.76
N PRO A 33 -14.67 1.03 -4.92
CA PRO A 33 -14.65 0.20 -6.11
C PRO A 33 -13.22 -0.08 -6.58
N ASN A 34 -12.98 -1.30 -7.07
CA ASN A 34 -11.68 -1.72 -7.58
C ASN A 34 -11.33 -0.93 -8.85
N ILE A 35 -10.14 -0.29 -8.90
CA ILE A 35 -9.76 0.58 -10.01
C ILE A 35 -9.18 -0.23 -11.16
N THR A 36 -9.84 -0.32 -12.30
CA THR A 36 -9.40 -1.14 -13.44
C THR A 36 -8.58 -0.34 -14.45
N THR A 37 -8.12 -0.97 -15.53
CA THR A 37 -7.43 -0.32 -16.66
C THR A 37 -8.36 0.52 -17.55
N ASN A 38 -9.54 0.91 -17.05
CA ASN A 38 -10.48 1.78 -17.75
C ASN A 38 -10.13 3.26 -17.46
N TYR A 39 -9.34 3.87 -18.35
CA TYR A 39 -8.88 5.26 -18.26
C TYR A 39 -9.94 6.26 -18.75
N ASN A 40 -11.12 6.29 -18.10
CA ASN A 40 -12.25 7.13 -18.52
C ASN A 40 -12.13 8.62 -18.14
N GLY A 41 -11.00 9.05 -17.55
CA GLY A 41 -10.73 10.43 -17.17
C GLY A 41 -11.62 11.01 -16.06
N LYS A 42 -12.45 10.18 -15.40
CA LYS A 42 -13.34 10.62 -14.33
C LYS A 42 -12.58 10.67 -13.00
N TRP A 43 -12.71 11.80 -12.32
CA TRP A 43 -12.18 11.99 -10.97
C TRP A 43 -12.99 11.19 -9.95
N LEU A 44 -12.29 10.47 -9.08
CA LEU A 44 -12.86 9.79 -7.93
C LEU A 44 -12.47 10.51 -6.64
N THR A 45 -13.34 10.46 -5.64
CA THR A 45 -13.05 11.03 -4.31
C THR A 45 -12.24 10.03 -3.50
N ALA A 46 -11.21 10.55 -2.84
CA ALA A 46 -10.25 9.78 -2.05
C ALA A 46 -9.72 10.62 -0.87
N ARG A 47 -9.10 9.98 0.12
CA ARG A 47 -8.49 10.67 1.27
C ARG A 47 -6.98 10.46 1.24
N ALA A 48 -6.18 11.51 1.31
CA ALA A 48 -4.73 11.37 1.30
C ALA A 48 -4.10 11.66 2.67
N THR A 49 -3.04 10.91 2.98
CA THR A 49 -2.07 11.18 4.06
C THR A 49 -0.67 10.90 3.52
N TRP A 50 0.36 11.26 4.28
CA TRP A 50 1.75 11.00 3.94
C TRP A 50 2.46 10.26 5.08
N TYR A 51 3.62 9.68 4.79
CA TYR A 51 4.45 8.96 5.76
C TYR A 51 5.94 9.13 5.41
N GLY A 52 6.82 8.85 6.37
CA GLY A 52 8.25 9.00 6.19
C GLY A 52 8.74 10.43 6.45
N GLN A 53 9.82 10.83 5.78
CA GLN A 53 10.35 12.19 5.88
C GLN A 53 9.53 13.16 5.02
N PRO A 54 9.34 14.44 5.45
CA PRO A 54 8.55 15.42 4.71
C PRO A 54 8.98 15.64 3.24
N ASN A 55 10.28 15.46 2.95
CA ASN A 55 10.86 15.55 1.61
C ASN A 55 11.42 14.20 1.12
N GLY A 56 10.97 13.08 1.70
CA GLY A 56 11.38 11.73 1.33
C GLY A 56 10.44 11.07 0.31
N ALA A 57 10.76 9.84 -0.06
CA ALA A 57 9.97 9.01 -0.98
C ALA A 57 9.10 7.98 -0.25
N GLY A 58 8.52 8.36 0.89
CA GLY A 58 7.77 7.44 1.75
C GLY A 58 8.68 6.57 2.63
N ALA A 59 8.96 5.34 2.21
CA ALA A 59 9.66 4.37 3.07
C ALA A 59 11.11 4.82 3.38
N PRO A 60 11.63 4.65 4.62
CA PRO A 60 12.98 5.04 4.98
C PRO A 60 14.09 4.38 4.15
N ASP A 61 13.82 3.20 3.58
CA ASP A 61 14.73 2.47 2.70
C ASP A 61 14.55 2.81 1.22
N ASN A 62 13.74 3.85 0.91
CA ASN A 62 13.37 4.28 -0.45
C ASN A 62 12.88 3.12 -1.34
N GLY A 63 12.12 2.19 -0.76
CA GLY A 63 11.49 1.10 -1.49
C GLY A 63 10.00 0.93 -1.16
N GLY A 64 9.50 -0.29 -1.34
CA GLY A 64 8.13 -0.62 -0.93
C GLY A 64 7.79 -2.12 -1.01
N ALA A 65 6.54 -2.50 -0.78
CA ALA A 65 6.03 -3.86 -0.99
C ALA A 65 6.07 -4.29 -2.45
N CYS A 66 6.13 -3.36 -3.41
CA CYS A 66 6.33 -3.69 -4.81
C CYS A 66 7.74 -4.17 -5.15
N GLY A 67 8.68 -4.13 -4.19
CA GLY A 67 10.07 -4.54 -4.42
C GLY A 67 10.91 -3.55 -5.23
N ILE A 68 10.31 -2.46 -5.71
CA ILE A 68 11.01 -1.35 -6.37
C ILE A 68 11.85 -0.62 -5.32
N LYS A 69 13.10 -0.29 -5.66
CA LYS A 69 14.07 0.42 -4.81
C LYS A 69 14.48 1.73 -5.46
N ASN A 70 15.18 2.57 -4.70
CA ASN A 70 15.66 3.88 -5.13
C ASN A 70 14.54 4.77 -5.68
N VAL A 71 13.35 4.69 -5.09
CA VAL A 71 12.17 5.44 -5.56
C VAL A 71 12.31 6.95 -5.35
N ASN A 72 13.33 7.39 -4.60
CA ASN A 72 13.74 8.77 -4.46
C ASN A 72 14.52 9.30 -5.68
N LEU A 73 15.04 8.42 -6.54
CA LEU A 73 15.77 8.78 -7.76
C LEU A 73 14.86 8.75 -8.99
N PRO A 74 15.26 9.40 -10.10
CA PRO A 74 14.56 9.25 -11.37
C PRO A 74 14.42 7.78 -11.80
N PRO A 75 13.30 7.39 -12.42
CA PRO A 75 12.21 8.26 -12.90
C PRO A 75 11.14 8.60 -11.85
N TYR A 76 11.14 7.93 -10.69
CA TYR A 76 10.10 8.12 -9.66
C TYR A 76 10.27 9.43 -8.91
N SER A 77 11.51 9.84 -8.64
CA SER A 77 11.87 11.15 -8.08
C SER A 77 11.08 11.51 -6.80
N GLY A 78 10.78 10.51 -5.97
CA GLY A 78 9.99 10.67 -4.74
C GLY A 78 8.48 10.78 -4.94
N MET A 79 7.98 10.81 -6.18
CA MET A 79 6.56 10.89 -6.52
C MET A 79 5.85 9.54 -6.36
N THR A 80 5.99 8.93 -5.18
CA THR A 80 5.42 7.62 -4.88
C THR A 80 4.29 7.69 -3.88
N ALA A 81 3.38 6.73 -3.97
CA ALA A 81 2.26 6.58 -3.07
C ALA A 81 2.05 5.11 -2.70
N CYS A 82 1.34 4.88 -1.60
CA CYS A 82 0.82 3.57 -1.26
C CYS A 82 -0.63 3.44 -1.74
N GLY A 83 -1.07 2.22 -2.07
CA GLY A 83 -2.45 1.90 -2.43
C GLY A 83 -3.17 1.12 -1.32
N ASN A 84 -4.47 1.33 -1.12
CA ASN A 84 -5.35 0.39 -0.39
C ASN A 84 -5.77 -0.75 -1.34
N VAL A 85 -6.63 -1.66 -0.87
CA VAL A 85 -7.02 -2.88 -1.61
C VAL A 85 -7.46 -2.61 -3.05
N PRO A 86 -8.36 -1.64 -3.35
CA PRO A 86 -8.75 -1.29 -4.72
C PRO A 86 -7.63 -0.88 -5.68
N ILE A 87 -6.53 -0.35 -5.14
CA ILE A 87 -5.42 0.23 -5.91
C ILE A 87 -4.24 -0.74 -5.93
N PHE A 88 -3.78 -1.21 -4.77
CA PHE A 88 -2.62 -2.10 -4.64
C PHE A 88 -2.91 -3.52 -5.14
N LYS A 89 -4.14 -4.02 -4.92
CA LYS A 89 -4.64 -5.31 -5.42
C LYS A 89 -3.68 -6.47 -5.20
N ASP A 90 -3.23 -6.65 -3.97
CA ASP A 90 -2.26 -7.68 -3.60
C ASP A 90 -1.00 -7.67 -4.48
N GLY A 91 -0.54 -6.47 -4.84
CA GLY A 91 0.66 -6.23 -5.65
C GLY A 91 0.39 -6.12 -7.16
N LYS A 92 -0.81 -6.47 -7.65
CA LYS A 92 -1.15 -6.32 -9.08
C LYS A 92 -1.22 -4.86 -9.53
N GLY A 93 -1.37 -3.94 -8.59
CA GLY A 93 -1.33 -2.50 -8.84
C GLY A 93 0.07 -1.89 -8.80
N CYS A 94 1.12 -2.67 -8.53
CA CYS A 94 2.48 -2.13 -8.48
C CYS A 94 2.89 -1.52 -9.83
N GLY A 95 3.43 -0.30 -9.78
CA GLY A 95 3.83 0.47 -10.96
C GLY A 95 2.69 1.20 -11.67
N SER A 96 1.44 1.09 -11.20
CA SER A 96 0.35 1.92 -11.73
C SER A 96 0.52 3.39 -11.37
N CYS A 97 0.04 4.26 -12.26
CA CYS A 97 0.13 5.71 -12.14
C CYS A 97 -1.24 6.34 -11.95
N TYR A 98 -1.33 7.34 -11.08
CA TYR A 98 -2.56 8.08 -10.81
C TYR A 98 -2.28 9.58 -10.86
N GLU A 99 -3.26 10.34 -11.33
CA GLU A 99 -3.28 11.80 -11.15
C GLU A 99 -4.06 12.15 -9.89
N VAL A 100 -3.44 12.93 -9.01
CA VAL A 100 -4.02 13.30 -7.73
C VAL A 100 -4.04 14.80 -7.61
N ARG A 101 -5.15 15.37 -7.13
CA ARG A 101 -5.27 16.81 -6.90
C ARG A 101 -6.03 17.09 -5.62
N CYS A 102 -5.62 18.13 -4.92
CA CYS A 102 -6.36 18.67 -3.78
C CYS A 102 -7.19 19.89 -4.22
N LYS A 103 -8.40 20.01 -3.68
CA LYS A 103 -9.31 21.15 -3.91
C LYS A 103 -9.95 21.75 -2.66
N GLU A 104 -9.92 21.05 -1.53
CA GLU A 104 -10.74 21.41 -0.37
C GLU A 104 -10.09 22.46 0.55
N LYS A 105 -8.77 22.55 0.56
CA LYS A 105 -8.02 23.40 1.50
C LYS A 105 -7.36 24.57 0.77
N PRO A 106 -7.24 25.76 1.40
CA PRO A 106 -6.67 26.95 0.75
C PRO A 106 -5.24 26.77 0.26
N GLU A 107 -4.46 25.88 0.90
CA GLU A 107 -3.06 25.63 0.56
C GLU A 107 -2.91 24.76 -0.70
N CYS A 108 -4.01 24.24 -1.24
CA CYS A 108 -3.98 23.35 -2.38
C CYS A 108 -3.80 24.13 -3.69
N SER A 109 -2.81 23.71 -4.49
CA SER A 109 -2.53 24.31 -5.80
C SER A 109 -3.67 24.16 -6.82
N GLY A 110 -4.60 23.23 -6.60
CA GLY A 110 -5.66 22.86 -7.54
C GLY A 110 -5.20 22.02 -8.74
N ASN A 111 -3.89 22.01 -9.02
CA ASN A 111 -3.29 21.29 -10.13
C ASN A 111 -3.01 19.82 -9.76
N PRO A 112 -3.20 18.87 -10.69
CA PRO A 112 -2.88 17.48 -10.46
C PRO A 112 -1.37 17.22 -10.48
N VAL A 113 -0.95 16.19 -9.75
CA VAL A 113 0.39 15.61 -9.84
C VAL A 113 0.28 14.11 -10.10
N THR A 114 1.25 13.55 -10.81
CA THR A 114 1.32 12.11 -11.04
C THR A 114 2.05 11.41 -9.92
N VAL A 115 1.48 10.32 -9.41
CA VAL A 115 2.11 9.45 -8.40
C VAL A 115 2.17 8.01 -8.88
N TYR A 116 3.18 7.28 -8.40
CA TYR A 116 3.40 5.87 -8.70
C TYR A 116 3.10 4.99 -7.49
N ILE A 117 2.36 3.90 -7.68
CA ILE A 117 2.09 2.94 -6.61
C ILE A 117 3.29 2.01 -6.43
N THR A 118 4.01 2.15 -5.33
CA THR A 118 5.21 1.36 -5.00
C THR A 118 5.10 0.57 -3.69
N GLU A 119 4.03 0.80 -2.92
CA GLU A 119 3.82 0.24 -1.58
C GLU A 119 2.32 0.00 -1.30
N VAL A 120 2.02 -0.78 -0.28
CA VAL A 120 0.66 -0.99 0.25
C VAL A 120 0.43 -0.15 1.51
N CYS A 121 -0.71 0.55 1.57
CA CYS A 121 -1.03 1.33 2.76
C CYS A 121 -1.46 0.39 3.90
N GLY A 122 -0.80 0.49 5.06
CA GLY A 122 -1.10 -0.34 6.23
C GLY A 122 -0.49 -1.75 6.19
N GLY A 123 0.49 -1.99 5.32
CA GLY A 123 1.26 -3.24 5.29
C GLY A 123 2.03 -3.51 6.58
N ARG A 124 2.50 -4.76 6.75
CA ARG A 124 3.22 -5.27 7.94
C ARG A 124 4.56 -4.56 8.25
N ARG A 125 4.99 -3.59 7.45
CA ARG A 125 6.11 -2.72 7.80
C ARG A 125 5.57 -1.61 8.70
N ARG A 126 5.87 -1.70 10.00
CA ARG A 126 5.51 -0.68 10.99
C ARG A 126 6.25 0.63 10.68
N HIS A 127 5.80 1.36 9.68
CA HIS A 127 6.15 2.76 9.51
C HIS A 127 5.25 3.54 10.46
N ARG A 128 5.87 4.26 11.39
CA ARG A 128 5.18 5.17 12.30
C ARG A 128 4.42 6.16 11.43
N ALA A 129 3.09 6.08 11.44
CA ALA A 129 2.25 7.13 10.87
C ALA A 129 2.36 8.31 11.84
N ASP A 130 3.27 9.24 11.55
CA ASP A 130 3.41 10.48 12.33
C ASP A 130 2.29 11.50 12.00
N GLY A 131 1.17 11.04 11.44
CA GLY A 131 -0.02 11.84 11.14
C GLY A 131 -1.30 11.00 11.06
N ASN A 132 -2.31 11.44 11.83
CA ASN A 132 -3.75 11.13 11.87
C ASN A 132 -4.34 10.10 10.85
N PRO A 133 -5.27 9.21 11.25
CA PRO A 133 -5.75 8.13 10.40
C PRO A 133 -6.79 8.61 9.37
N GLY A 134 -6.53 8.35 8.08
CA GLY A 134 -7.50 8.51 6.99
C GLY A 134 -6.93 7.97 5.69
N GLN A 135 -7.54 6.93 5.11
CA GLN A 135 -6.92 6.09 4.07
C GLN A 135 -7.20 6.53 2.62
N VAL A 136 -6.10 6.69 1.88
CA VAL A 136 -5.71 6.53 0.45
C VAL A 136 -6.37 7.32 -0.71
N VAL A 137 -5.44 7.98 -1.44
CA VAL A 137 -5.27 8.48 -2.83
C VAL A 137 -6.25 7.98 -3.90
N GLY A 138 -6.65 8.87 -4.83
CA GLY A 138 -7.59 8.61 -5.95
C GLY A 138 -6.91 8.57 -7.31
#